data_AF-Q9CHC8-F1
#
_entry.id   AF-Q9CHC8-F1
#
_cell.length_a   1.000
_cell.length_b   1.000
_cell.length_c   1.000
_cell.angle_alpha   90.00
_cell.angle_beta   90.00
_cell.angle_gamma   90.00
#
_symmetry.space_group_name_H-M   'P 1'
#
loop_
_entity.id
_entity.type
_entity.pdbx_description
1 polymer ?
#
loop_
_entity_poly.entity_id
_entity_poly.type
_entity_poly.pdbx_seq_one_letter_code
_entity_poly.pdbx_strand_id
1 'polypeptide(L)'
;MTLQETLNSEYQISFEEAQATAKIVDDLAEAEQKLKNLERQIKALGPINLDAIAQFDEVNERFTFLSSQKDDLLEAKNLLLSTIDDMNDEVKIRFKTSFDAIRESFKTTFAQMFVSGLADLELTSDNLLEAGVEIKVQPPGKKLSSLNLMSGGEKALTALALIFAILRVRTVPFVVLDEVEAALDEANVKRFGDYMNHFDNSNQFIVVTHRRGTMAAAGSMYGVTMADAGVSKMISVKLDSAIN
;
A
#
# COMPACT_ATOMS: atom_id res chain seq x y z
N MET A 1 -19.51 -52.52 -64.57
CA MET A 1 -18.05 -52.62 -64.73
C MET A 1 -17.70 -54.08 -64.81
N THR A 2 -16.88 -54.48 -65.77
CA THR A 2 -16.32 -55.84 -65.79
C THR A 2 -15.36 -56.00 -64.60
N LEU A 3 -15.18 -57.21 -64.08
CA LEU A 3 -14.24 -57.48 -62.97
C LEU A 3 -12.82 -56.97 -63.27
N GLN A 4 -12.46 -56.96 -64.55
CA GLN A 4 -11.19 -56.46 -65.06
C GLN A 4 -11.09 -54.93 -65.01
N GLU A 5 -12.21 -54.21 -65.22
CA GLU A 5 -12.28 -52.76 -65.01
C GLU A 5 -12.16 -52.41 -63.52
N THR A 6 -12.81 -53.15 -62.62
CA THR A 6 -12.76 -52.91 -61.16
C THR A 6 -11.35 -53.11 -60.59
N LEU A 7 -10.64 -54.16 -61.02
CA LEU A 7 -9.24 -54.41 -60.64
C LEU A 7 -8.34 -53.22 -61.00
N ASN A 8 -8.56 -52.63 -62.17
CA ASN A 8 -7.76 -51.52 -62.66
C ASN A 8 -8.18 -50.18 -62.03
N SER A 9 -9.48 -49.92 -61.85
CA SER A 9 -9.97 -48.63 -61.36
C SER A 9 -9.92 -48.47 -59.85
N GLU A 10 -10.26 -49.52 -59.09
CA GLU A 10 -10.36 -49.44 -57.62
C GLU A 10 -9.08 -49.93 -56.93
N TYR A 11 -8.42 -50.94 -57.49
CA TYR A 11 -7.27 -51.58 -56.87
C TYR A 11 -5.94 -51.28 -57.57
N GLN A 12 -5.95 -50.60 -58.72
CA GLN A 12 -4.77 -50.25 -59.52
C GLN A 12 -3.84 -51.45 -59.83
N ILE A 13 -4.42 -52.63 -60.05
CA ILE A 13 -3.68 -53.87 -60.36
C ILE A 13 -4.10 -54.45 -61.71
N SER A 14 -3.14 -55.02 -62.43
CA SER A 14 -3.42 -55.74 -63.68
C SER A 14 -4.02 -57.13 -63.41
N PHE A 15 -4.71 -57.70 -64.40
CA PHE A 15 -5.32 -59.04 -64.28
C PHE A 15 -4.26 -60.13 -64.03
N GLU A 16 -3.09 -60.03 -64.66
CA GLU A 16 -1.99 -60.99 -64.50
C GLU A 16 -1.39 -60.93 -63.10
N GLU A 17 -1.21 -59.72 -62.54
CA GLU A 17 -0.74 -59.53 -61.16
C GLU A 17 -1.77 -59.99 -60.12
N ALA A 18 -3.06 -59.72 -60.37
CA ALA A 18 -4.15 -60.18 -59.53
C ALA A 18 -4.20 -61.71 -59.49
N GLN A 19 -4.03 -62.38 -60.64
CA GLN A 19 -4.01 -63.83 -60.72
C GLN A 19 -2.80 -64.45 -60.01
N ALA A 20 -1.62 -63.82 -60.09
CA ALA A 20 -0.42 -64.27 -59.40
C ALA A 20 -0.50 -64.13 -57.87
N THR A 21 -1.26 -63.15 -57.38
CA THR A 21 -1.40 -62.84 -55.94
C THR A 21 -2.67 -63.43 -55.32
N ALA A 22 -3.58 -63.94 -56.15
CA ALA A 22 -4.85 -64.50 -55.71
C ALA A 22 -4.65 -65.68 -54.77
N LYS A 23 -5.28 -65.61 -53.59
CA LYS A 23 -5.39 -66.74 -52.67
C LYS A 23 -6.66 -67.51 -52.99
N ILE A 24 -6.58 -68.84 -52.94
CA ILE A 24 -7.74 -69.71 -53.07
C ILE A 24 -8.68 -69.41 -51.90
N VAL A 25 -9.94 -69.11 -52.23
CA VAL A 25 -11.00 -68.88 -51.26
C VAL A 25 -11.84 -70.15 -51.19
N ASP A 26 -11.98 -70.73 -50.01
CA ASP A 26 -12.70 -72.00 -49.81
C ASP A 26 -14.23 -71.84 -50.00
N ASP A 27 -14.80 -70.70 -49.58
CA ASP A 27 -16.20 -70.33 -49.78
C ASP A 27 -16.32 -68.88 -50.25
N LEU A 28 -16.68 -68.71 -51.53
CA LEU A 28 -16.82 -67.41 -52.17
C LEU A 28 -17.95 -66.58 -51.55
N ALA A 29 -19.07 -67.20 -51.18
CA ALA A 29 -20.23 -66.50 -50.65
C ALA A 29 -19.96 -65.95 -49.24
N GLU A 30 -19.28 -66.73 -48.40
CA GLU A 30 -18.89 -66.28 -47.06
C GLU A 30 -17.87 -65.12 -47.13
N ALA A 31 -16.90 -65.20 -48.05
CA ALA A 31 -15.90 -64.17 -48.25
C ALA A 31 -16.51 -62.85 -48.74
N GLU A 32 -17.46 -62.90 -49.69
CA GLU A 32 -18.19 -61.72 -50.16
C GLU A 32 -19.00 -61.06 -49.04
N GLN A 33 -19.60 -61.86 -48.15
CA GLN A 33 -20.38 -61.34 -47.04
C GLN A 33 -19.48 -60.70 -45.96
N LYS A 34 -18.31 -61.26 -45.70
CA LYS A 34 -17.28 -60.64 -44.85
C LYS A 34 -16.78 -59.33 -45.45
N LEU A 35 -16.52 -59.28 -46.75
CA LEU A 35 -16.09 -58.06 -47.45
C LEU A 35 -17.15 -56.95 -47.31
N LYS A 36 -18.41 -57.24 -47.62
CA LYS A 36 -19.51 -56.27 -47.45
C LYS A 36 -19.67 -55.76 -46.02
N ASN A 37 -19.47 -56.63 -45.02
CA ASN A 37 -19.52 -56.22 -43.61
C ASN A 37 -18.35 -55.29 -43.25
N LEU A 38 -17.14 -55.59 -43.70
CA LEU A 38 -15.95 -54.76 -43.47
C LEU A 38 -16.09 -53.40 -44.18
N GLU A 39 -16.56 -53.38 -45.43
CA GLU A 39 -16.85 -52.14 -46.15
C GLU A 39 -17.88 -51.27 -45.42
N ARG A 40 -18.92 -51.89 -44.86
CA ARG A 40 -19.93 -51.19 -44.06
C ARG A 40 -19.36 -50.63 -42.76
N GLN A 41 -18.47 -51.36 -42.08
CA GLN A 41 -17.77 -50.89 -40.88
C GLN A 41 -16.84 -49.73 -41.20
N ILE A 42 -16.07 -49.81 -42.30
CA ILE A 42 -15.19 -48.73 -42.76
C ILE A 42 -16.01 -47.48 -43.08
N LYS A 43 -17.14 -47.62 -43.78
CA LYS A 43 -18.02 -46.50 -44.10
C LYS A 43 -18.68 -45.87 -42.87
N ALA A 44 -18.92 -46.66 -41.81
CA ALA A 44 -19.50 -46.19 -40.56
C ALA A 44 -18.53 -45.32 -39.72
N LEU A 45 -17.21 -45.45 -39.94
CA LEU A 45 -16.21 -44.59 -39.30
C LEU A 45 -16.31 -43.12 -39.75
N GLY A 46 -17.01 -42.86 -40.87
CA GLY A 46 -17.17 -41.52 -41.41
C GLY A 46 -15.87 -40.97 -42.00
N PRO A 47 -15.83 -39.67 -42.32
CA PRO A 47 -14.63 -39.03 -42.86
C PRO A 47 -13.52 -39.02 -41.80
N ILE A 48 -12.39 -39.66 -42.11
CA ILE A 48 -11.21 -39.66 -41.25
C ILE A 48 -10.48 -38.33 -41.45
N ASN A 49 -10.31 -37.56 -40.38
CA ASN A 49 -9.50 -36.35 -40.42
C ASN A 49 -8.02 -36.72 -40.28
N LEU A 50 -7.31 -36.77 -41.41
CA LEU A 50 -5.88 -37.08 -41.45
C LEU A 50 -5.02 -35.99 -40.76
N ASP A 51 -5.55 -34.76 -40.68
CA ASP A 51 -4.87 -33.62 -40.04
C ASP A 51 -5.07 -33.58 -38.52
N ALA A 52 -5.89 -34.48 -37.95
CA ALA A 52 -6.24 -34.45 -36.54
C ALA A 52 -5.04 -34.56 -35.59
N ILE A 53 -4.01 -35.31 -36.00
CA ILE A 53 -2.78 -35.47 -35.20
C ILE A 53 -2.02 -34.14 -35.15
N ALA A 54 -1.80 -33.50 -36.29
CA ALA A 54 -1.12 -32.21 -36.36
C ALA A 54 -1.90 -31.09 -35.65
N GLN A 55 -3.24 -31.08 -35.79
CA GLN A 55 -4.11 -30.14 -35.07
C GLN A 55 -4.08 -30.34 -33.56
N PHE A 56 -4.03 -31.60 -33.10
CA PHE A 56 -3.88 -31.90 -31.69
C PHE A 56 -2.55 -31.36 -31.16
N ASP A 57 -1.45 -31.60 -31.88
CA ASP A 57 -0.12 -31.11 -31.47
C ASP A 57 -0.10 -29.58 -31.35
N GLU A 58 -0.64 -28.85 -32.32
CA GLU A 58 -0.74 -27.39 -32.31
C GLU A 58 -1.57 -26.88 -31.10
N VAL A 59 -2.75 -27.46 -30.88
CA VAL A 59 -3.64 -27.06 -29.78
C VAL A 59 -3.01 -27.41 -28.43
N ASN A 60 -2.36 -28.56 -28.32
CA ASN A 60 -1.71 -29.02 -27.10
C ASN A 60 -0.50 -28.16 -26.74
N GLU A 61 0.30 -27.74 -27.73
CA GLU A 61 1.41 -26.81 -27.53
C GLU A 61 0.89 -25.47 -26.99
N ARG A 62 -0.15 -24.91 -27.63
CA ARG A 62 -0.78 -23.67 -27.17
C ARG A 62 -1.40 -23.81 -25.78
N PHE A 63 -2.05 -24.92 -25.50
CA PHE A 63 -2.63 -25.23 -24.19
C PHE A 63 -1.55 -25.27 -23.11
N THR A 64 -0.46 -26.00 -23.36
CA THR A 64 0.66 -26.13 -22.43
C THR A 64 1.30 -24.77 -22.14
N PHE A 65 1.55 -23.99 -23.18
CA PHE A 65 2.07 -22.63 -23.06
C PHE A 65 1.16 -21.73 -22.22
N LEU A 66 -0.14 -21.65 -22.54
CA LEU A 66 -1.08 -20.82 -21.80
C LEU A 66 -1.28 -21.30 -20.36
N SER A 67 -1.26 -22.62 -20.12
CA SER A 67 -1.36 -23.15 -18.76
C SER A 67 -0.15 -22.74 -17.92
N SER A 68 1.07 -22.85 -18.47
CA SER A 68 2.28 -22.41 -17.77
C SER A 68 2.24 -20.92 -17.41
N GLN A 69 1.85 -20.05 -18.34
CA GLN A 69 1.70 -18.61 -18.06
C GLN A 69 0.65 -18.32 -17.00
N LYS A 70 -0.47 -19.06 -17.03
CA LYS A 70 -1.53 -18.90 -16.03
C LYS A 70 -1.04 -19.33 -14.65
N ASP A 71 -0.29 -20.42 -14.56
CA ASP A 71 0.27 -20.90 -13.29
C ASP A 71 1.32 -19.91 -12.75
N ASP A 72 2.21 -19.38 -13.60
CA ASP A 72 3.17 -18.33 -13.24
C ASP A 72 2.48 -17.06 -12.70
N LEU A 73 1.39 -16.63 -13.35
CA LEU A 73 0.60 -15.47 -12.89
C LEU A 73 -0.07 -15.72 -11.54
N LEU A 74 -0.54 -16.95 -11.29
CA LEU A 74 -1.14 -17.32 -10.00
C LEU A 74 -0.08 -17.34 -8.89
N GLU A 75 1.11 -17.86 -9.17
CA GLU A 75 2.23 -17.84 -8.22
C GLU A 75 2.66 -16.40 -7.90
N ALA A 76 2.83 -15.56 -8.92
CA ALA A 76 3.17 -14.15 -8.74
C ALA A 76 2.10 -13.39 -7.93
N LYS A 77 0.82 -13.65 -8.19
CA LYS A 77 -0.29 -13.09 -7.41
C LYS A 77 -0.19 -13.50 -5.94
N ASN A 78 0.01 -14.78 -5.66
CA ASN A 78 0.08 -15.29 -4.29
C ASN A 78 1.28 -14.71 -3.54
N LEU A 79 2.42 -14.57 -4.21
CA LEU A 79 3.61 -13.93 -3.65
C LEU A 79 3.35 -12.45 -3.30
N LEU A 80 2.69 -11.71 -4.18
CA LEU A 80 2.31 -10.31 -3.92
C LEU A 80 1.36 -10.20 -2.72
N LEU A 81 0.37 -11.08 -2.62
CA LEU A 81 -0.56 -11.08 -1.48
C LEU A 81 0.18 -11.37 -0.17
N SER A 82 1.07 -12.36 -0.14
CA SER A 82 1.90 -12.64 1.03
C SER A 82 2.79 -11.45 1.41
N THR A 83 3.38 -10.78 0.42
CA THR A 83 4.22 -9.59 0.66
C THR A 83 3.40 -8.45 1.25
N ILE A 84 2.16 -8.25 0.78
CA ILE A 84 1.25 -7.24 1.33
C ILE A 84 0.92 -7.55 2.79
N ASP A 85 0.67 -8.81 3.12
CA ASP A 85 0.37 -9.23 4.48
C ASP A 85 1.56 -9.01 5.43
N ASP A 86 2.77 -9.37 4.99
CA ASP A 86 4.01 -9.12 5.74
C ASP A 86 4.24 -7.62 5.98
N MET A 87 4.01 -6.79 4.94
CA MET A 87 4.10 -5.33 5.06
C MET A 87 3.05 -4.76 6.01
N ASN A 88 1.81 -5.28 5.97
CA ASN A 88 0.74 -4.83 6.86
C ASN A 88 1.08 -5.11 8.33
N ASP A 89 1.67 -6.27 8.62
CA ASP A 89 2.06 -6.62 9.98
C ASP A 89 3.23 -5.75 10.49
N GLU A 90 4.22 -5.47 9.63
CA GLU A 90 5.29 -4.52 9.95
C GLU A 90 4.74 -3.11 10.22
N VAL A 91 3.77 -2.65 9.42
CA VAL A 91 3.10 -1.35 9.61
C VAL A 91 2.38 -1.31 10.95
N LYS A 92 1.63 -2.36 11.32
CA LYS A 92 0.94 -2.44 12.62
C LYS A 92 1.92 -2.32 13.79
N ILE A 93 3.05 -3.03 13.73
CA ILE A 93 4.07 -3.01 14.78
C ILE A 93 4.68 -1.60 14.91
N ARG A 94 5.11 -1.01 13.80
CA ARG A 94 5.71 0.35 13.79
C ARG A 94 4.72 1.42 14.25
N PHE A 95 3.49 1.34 13.77
CA PHE A 95 2.43 2.26 14.19
C PHE A 95 2.20 2.16 15.68
N LYS A 96 1.98 0.95 16.22
CA LYS A 96 1.69 0.75 17.65
C LYS A 96 2.84 1.25 18.53
N THR A 97 4.08 0.90 18.17
CA THR A 97 5.28 1.34 18.89
C THR A 97 5.39 2.86 18.91
N SER A 98 5.19 3.51 17.76
CA SER A 98 5.26 4.98 17.65
C SER A 98 4.10 5.65 18.38
N PHE A 99 2.89 5.10 18.25
CA PHE A 99 1.69 5.60 18.91
C PHE A 99 1.83 5.58 20.43
N ASP A 100 2.28 4.46 21.00
CA ASP A 100 2.45 4.33 22.44
C ASP A 100 3.55 5.28 22.96
N ALA A 101 4.65 5.44 22.22
CA ALA A 101 5.69 6.41 22.55
C ALA A 101 5.16 7.87 22.51
N ILE A 102 4.38 8.22 21.49
CA ILE A 102 3.77 9.55 21.36
C ILE A 102 2.73 9.77 22.46
N ARG A 103 1.93 8.76 22.80
CA ARG A 103 0.91 8.81 23.86
C ARG A 103 1.53 9.13 25.23
N GLU A 104 2.61 8.45 25.60
CA GLU A 104 3.31 8.70 26.87
C GLU A 104 4.04 10.06 26.86
N SER A 105 4.66 10.42 25.74
CA SER A 105 5.27 11.73 25.54
C SER A 105 4.24 12.86 25.64
N PHE A 106 3.03 12.64 25.11
CA PHE A 106 1.93 13.59 25.13
C PHE A 106 1.37 13.83 26.53
N LYS A 107 1.16 12.77 27.32
CA LYS A 107 0.79 12.88 28.75
C LYS A 107 1.76 13.79 29.51
N THR A 108 3.05 13.55 29.32
CA THR A 108 4.12 14.30 30.01
C THR A 108 4.18 15.75 29.53
N THR A 109 4.19 15.95 28.21
CA THR A 109 4.27 17.28 27.59
C THR A 109 3.06 18.14 27.94
N PHE A 110 1.86 17.56 27.90
CA PHE A 110 0.64 18.25 28.27
C PHE A 110 0.69 18.73 29.73
N ALA A 111 1.09 17.87 30.67
CA ALA A 111 1.23 18.25 32.08
C ALA A 111 2.35 19.26 32.36
N GLN A 112 3.32 19.42 31.44
CA GLN A 112 4.35 20.46 31.55
C GLN A 112 3.86 21.81 31.02
N MET A 113 3.09 21.81 29.93
CA MET A 113 2.54 23.03 29.32
C MET A 113 1.30 23.55 30.09
N PHE A 114 0.50 22.66 30.65
CA PHE A 114 -0.63 22.98 31.54
C PHE A 114 -0.21 22.76 32.99
N VAL A 115 -0.34 23.78 33.86
CA VAL A 115 0.02 23.69 35.30
C VAL A 115 -0.65 22.53 36.04
N SER A 116 -1.74 21.99 35.50
CA SER A 116 -2.28 20.67 35.85
C SER A 116 -3.21 20.16 34.74
N GLY A 117 -3.55 18.88 34.75
CA GLY A 117 -4.48 18.27 33.80
C GLY A 117 -4.02 16.89 33.35
N LEU A 118 -4.92 16.18 32.68
CA LEU A 118 -4.64 14.88 32.08
C LEU A 118 -4.93 14.96 30.58
N ALA A 119 -4.12 14.27 29.79
CA ALA A 119 -4.34 14.12 28.37
C ALA A 119 -4.03 12.70 27.97
N ASP A 120 -4.77 12.17 27.02
CA ASP A 120 -4.53 10.84 26.49
C ASP A 120 -4.90 10.74 25.01
N LEU A 121 -4.29 9.75 24.35
CA LEU A 121 -4.60 9.39 22.98
C LEU A 121 -5.28 8.02 22.98
N GLU A 122 -6.45 7.95 22.36
CA GLU A 122 -7.23 6.71 22.22
C GLU A 122 -7.41 6.38 20.74
N LEU A 123 -7.34 5.08 20.42
CA LEU A 123 -7.65 4.60 19.07
C LEU A 123 -9.16 4.40 18.96
N THR A 124 -9.72 4.77 17.81
CA THR A 124 -11.18 4.64 17.58
C THR A 124 -11.60 3.19 17.25
N SER A 125 -10.64 2.31 16.97
CA SER A 125 -10.86 0.92 16.57
C SER A 125 -9.66 0.07 16.97
N ASP A 126 -9.88 -1.24 17.13
CA ASP A 126 -8.82 -2.24 17.33
C ASP A 126 -8.04 -2.53 16.04
N ASN A 127 -8.62 -2.21 14.87
CA ASN A 127 -7.92 -2.35 13.58
C ASN A 127 -6.92 -1.20 13.39
N LEU A 128 -5.65 -1.44 13.74
CA LEU A 128 -4.57 -0.43 13.67
C LEU A 128 -4.33 0.16 12.27
N LEU A 129 -4.75 -0.52 11.19
CA LEU A 129 -4.58 -0.02 9.82
C LEU A 129 -5.65 1.01 9.44
N GLU A 130 -6.79 1.02 10.13
CA GLU A 130 -7.95 1.88 9.84
C GLU A 130 -8.32 2.78 11.02
N ALA A 131 -7.74 2.55 12.20
CA ALA A 131 -8.05 3.28 13.41
C ALA A 131 -7.71 4.77 13.26
N GLY A 132 -8.67 5.61 13.61
CA GLY A 132 -8.43 7.02 13.89
C GLY A 132 -7.81 7.21 15.27
N VAL A 133 -7.31 8.43 15.52
CA VAL A 133 -6.79 8.86 16.82
C VAL A 133 -7.71 9.91 17.41
N GLU A 134 -8.25 9.64 18.59
CA GLU A 134 -9.03 10.61 19.36
C GLU A 134 -8.18 11.19 20.50
N ILE A 135 -8.27 12.51 20.68
CA ILE A 135 -7.58 13.25 21.73
C ILE A 135 -8.56 13.47 22.88
N LYS A 136 -8.28 12.85 24.03
CA LYS A 136 -9.03 13.06 25.28
C LYS A 136 -8.22 13.95 26.21
N VAL A 137 -8.85 14.99 26.72
CA VAL A 137 -8.17 15.97 27.56
C VAL A 137 -9.03 16.39 28.73
N GLN A 138 -8.37 16.65 29.84
CA GLN A 138 -8.96 17.11 31.08
C GLN A 138 -8.12 18.29 31.59
N PRO A 139 -8.52 19.54 31.25
CA PRO A 139 -7.91 20.73 31.84
C PRO A 139 -8.15 20.83 33.35
N PRO A 140 -7.39 21.70 34.06
CA PRO A 140 -7.57 21.94 35.49
C PRO A 140 -9.04 22.24 35.84
N GLY A 141 -9.64 21.45 36.74
CA GLY A 141 -10.99 21.68 37.24
C GLY A 141 -12.14 21.32 36.27
N LYS A 142 -11.86 20.70 35.12
CA LYS A 142 -12.88 20.21 34.17
C LYS A 142 -12.94 18.68 34.15
N LYS A 143 -14.03 18.14 33.59
CA LYS A 143 -14.15 16.70 33.27
C LYS A 143 -13.41 16.39 31.97
N LEU A 144 -13.07 15.12 31.77
CA LEU A 144 -12.52 14.60 30.51
C LEU A 144 -13.49 14.92 29.37
N SER A 145 -12.98 15.58 28.33
CA SER A 145 -13.75 15.93 27.14
C SER A 145 -12.92 15.74 25.87
N SER A 146 -13.62 15.62 24.74
CA SER A 146 -12.98 15.62 23.42
C SER A 146 -12.48 17.02 23.07
N LEU A 147 -11.39 17.10 22.29
CA LEU A 147 -10.76 18.35 21.85
C LEU A 147 -11.78 19.36 21.31
N ASN A 148 -12.80 18.90 20.57
CA ASN A 148 -13.81 19.76 19.95
C ASN A 148 -14.63 20.59 20.94
N LEU A 149 -14.72 20.17 22.20
CA LEU A 149 -15.50 20.83 23.25
C LEU A 149 -14.70 21.88 24.06
N MET A 150 -13.43 22.08 23.73
CA MET A 150 -12.55 23.03 24.44
C MET A 150 -12.64 24.47 23.91
N SER A 151 -12.14 25.43 24.70
CA SER A 151 -11.99 26.83 24.26
C SER A 151 -10.90 26.95 23.17
N GLY A 152 -10.91 28.05 22.40
CA GLY A 152 -9.95 28.25 21.31
C GLY A 152 -8.48 28.20 21.76
N GLY A 153 -8.15 28.86 22.88
CA GLY A 153 -6.78 28.84 23.44
C GLY A 153 -6.40 27.47 24.02
N GLU A 154 -7.33 26.78 24.68
CA GLU A 154 -7.10 25.42 25.18
C GLU A 154 -6.86 24.42 24.04
N LYS A 155 -7.60 24.54 22.93
CA LYS A 155 -7.39 23.73 21.71
C LYS A 155 -6.00 23.96 21.11
N ALA A 156 -5.60 25.23 20.97
CA ALA A 156 -4.30 25.59 20.41
C ALA A 156 -3.15 25.04 21.27
N LEU A 157 -3.23 25.22 22.60
CA LEU A 157 -2.21 24.72 23.51
C LEU A 157 -2.13 23.18 23.54
N THR A 158 -3.28 22.51 23.48
CA THR A 158 -3.35 21.05 23.37
C THR A 158 -2.71 20.54 22.07
N ALA A 159 -2.99 21.21 20.95
CA ALA A 159 -2.39 20.86 19.66
C ALA A 159 -0.87 21.08 19.67
N LEU A 160 -0.40 22.18 20.25
CA LEU A 160 1.04 22.43 20.44
C LEU A 160 1.69 21.34 21.31
N ALA A 161 1.06 20.94 22.41
CA ALA A 161 1.55 19.86 23.26
C ALA A 161 1.69 18.53 22.49
N LEU A 162 0.73 18.22 21.61
CA LEU A 162 0.82 17.04 20.75
C LEU A 162 1.97 17.15 19.74
N ILE A 163 2.15 18.31 19.10
CA ILE A 163 3.26 18.54 18.17
C ILE A 163 4.60 18.34 18.88
N PHE A 164 4.79 18.94 20.06
CA PHE A 164 6.02 18.75 20.84
C PHE A 164 6.22 17.30 21.30
N ALA A 165 5.15 16.59 21.65
CA ALA A 165 5.23 15.18 21.98
C ALA A 165 5.73 14.33 20.80
N ILE A 166 5.24 14.63 19.59
CA ILE A 166 5.69 14.00 18.35
C ILE A 166 7.16 14.33 18.08
N LEU A 167 7.57 15.60 18.23
CA LEU A 167 8.95 16.05 18.01
C LEU A 167 9.96 15.38 18.96
N ARG A 168 9.52 15.03 20.18
CA ARG A 168 10.34 14.31 21.16
C ARG A 168 10.55 12.84 20.80
N VAL A 169 9.54 12.19 20.20
CA VAL A 169 9.66 10.80 19.72
C VAL A 169 10.40 10.75 18.39
N ARG A 170 10.19 11.75 17.53
CA ARG A 170 10.83 11.88 16.22
C ARG A 170 11.59 13.20 16.14
N THR A 171 12.86 13.14 16.49
CA THR A 171 13.75 14.30 16.45
C THR A 171 13.94 14.81 15.01
N VAL A 172 13.62 16.08 14.79
CA VAL A 172 13.89 16.79 13.54
C VAL A 172 14.87 17.94 13.79
N PRO A 173 15.81 18.22 12.87
CA PRO A 173 16.89 19.17 13.12
C PRO A 173 16.39 20.62 13.28
N PHE A 174 15.35 21.02 12.56
CA PHE A 174 14.76 22.35 12.66
C PHE A 174 13.24 22.31 12.66
N VAL A 175 12.63 23.25 13.37
CA VAL A 175 11.17 23.45 13.46
C VAL A 175 10.88 24.92 13.25
N VAL A 176 9.95 25.23 12.34
CA VAL A 176 9.49 26.59 12.08
C VAL A 176 8.06 26.73 12.58
N LEU A 177 7.81 27.72 13.44
CA LEU A 177 6.50 28.02 14.00
C LEU A 177 6.11 29.45 13.63
N ASP A 178 4.96 29.63 12.97
CA ASP A 178 4.48 30.94 12.53
C ASP A 178 3.19 31.32 13.27
N GLU A 179 3.30 32.29 14.18
CA GLU A 179 2.22 32.84 15.02
C GLU A 179 1.32 31.79 15.70
N VAL A 180 1.88 30.62 16.02
CA VAL A 180 1.13 29.48 16.55
C VAL A 180 0.51 29.74 17.93
N GLU A 181 1.03 30.74 18.65
CA GLU A 181 0.56 31.14 19.97
C GLU A 181 -0.46 32.29 19.94
N ALA A 182 -0.92 32.75 18.78
CA ALA A 182 -1.81 33.91 18.66
C ALA A 182 -3.14 33.75 19.44
N ALA A 183 -3.61 32.52 19.61
CA ALA A 183 -4.82 32.19 20.36
C ALA A 183 -4.59 32.02 21.88
N LEU A 184 -3.34 32.12 22.34
CA LEU A 184 -2.98 31.91 23.75
C LEU A 184 -3.03 33.22 24.55
N ASP A 185 -3.45 33.11 25.81
CA ASP A 185 -3.34 34.20 26.78
C ASP A 185 -1.87 34.44 27.19
N GLU A 186 -1.61 35.54 27.88
CA GLU A 186 -0.24 35.95 28.24
C GLU A 186 0.48 34.92 29.13
N ALA A 187 -0.25 34.27 30.04
CA ALA A 187 0.28 33.24 30.91
C ALA A 187 0.73 32.00 30.14
N ASN A 188 -0.07 31.52 29.18
CA ASN A 188 0.26 30.34 28.37
C ASN A 188 1.32 30.65 27.32
N VAL A 189 1.38 31.87 26.77
CA VAL A 189 2.48 32.31 25.89
C VAL A 189 3.82 32.24 26.62
N LYS A 190 3.87 32.71 27.87
CA LYS A 190 5.10 32.61 28.67
C LYS A 190 5.53 31.15 28.87
N ARG A 191 4.59 30.27 29.26
CA ARG A 191 4.87 28.84 29.43
C ARG A 191 5.34 28.17 28.14
N PHE A 192 4.75 28.53 27.00
CA PHE A 192 5.17 28.04 25.70
C PHE A 192 6.63 28.44 25.40
N GLY A 193 6.98 29.70 25.63
CA GLY A 193 8.37 30.17 25.50
C GLY A 193 9.33 29.45 26.45
N ASP A 194 8.97 29.34 27.73
CA ASP A 194 9.75 28.63 28.75
C ASP A 194 9.95 27.16 28.36
N TYR A 195 8.89 26.48 27.91
CA TYR A 195 8.95 25.09 27.46
C TYR A 195 9.88 24.92 26.27
N MET A 196 9.82 25.81 25.28
CA MET A 196 10.69 25.76 24.10
C MET A 196 12.17 25.94 24.45
N ASN A 197 12.47 26.80 25.43
CA ASN A 197 13.84 27.03 25.89
C ASN A 197 14.43 25.81 26.64
N HIS A 198 13.57 24.99 27.25
CA HIS A 198 13.96 23.74 27.93
C HIS A 198 13.72 22.50 27.08
N PHE A 199 13.28 22.67 25.83
CA PHE A 199 13.09 21.56 24.90
C PHE A 199 14.45 20.98 24.51
N ASP A 200 14.48 19.71 24.12
CA ASP A 200 15.70 18.97 23.84
C ASP A 200 16.70 19.76 22.98
N ASN A 201 17.96 19.81 23.44
CA ASN A 201 19.04 20.59 22.80
C ASN A 201 19.38 20.13 21.37
N SER A 202 18.77 19.04 20.90
CA SER A 202 18.93 18.53 19.53
C SER A 202 18.10 19.27 18.48
N ASN A 203 17.17 20.15 18.88
CA ASN A 203 16.22 20.79 17.97
C ASN A 203 16.43 22.30 17.88
N GLN A 204 16.50 22.83 16.66
CA GLN A 204 16.54 24.27 16.42
C GLN A 204 15.13 24.82 16.15
N PHE A 205 14.67 25.77 16.97
CA PHE A 205 13.38 26.45 16.76
C PHE A 205 13.55 27.81 16.10
N ILE A 206 12.76 28.05 15.05
CA ILE A 206 12.59 29.36 14.41
C ILE A 206 11.14 29.76 14.62
N VAL A 207 10.91 30.80 15.41
CA VAL A 207 9.55 31.26 15.73
C VAL A 207 9.31 32.65 15.17
N VAL A 208 8.26 32.79 14.38
CA VAL A 208 7.75 34.09 13.90
C VAL A 208 6.63 34.49 14.84
N THR A 209 6.80 35.63 15.51
CA THR A 209 5.87 36.06 16.55
C THR A 209 5.94 37.57 16.78
N HIS A 210 4.83 38.15 17.21
CA HIS A 210 4.74 39.50 17.76
C HIS A 210 4.51 39.49 19.30
N ARG A 211 4.56 38.32 19.95
CA ARG A 211 4.20 38.12 21.35
C ARG A 211 5.43 38.26 22.25
N ARG A 212 5.38 39.21 23.19
CA ARG A 212 6.49 39.53 24.11
C ARG A 212 6.97 38.33 24.93
N GLY A 213 6.06 37.46 25.38
CA GLY A 213 6.42 36.28 26.17
C GLY A 213 7.28 35.27 25.39
N THR A 214 6.96 35.03 24.12
CA THR A 214 7.76 34.17 23.23
C THR A 214 9.09 34.83 22.87
N MET A 215 9.08 36.13 22.56
CA MET A 215 10.31 36.90 22.26
C MET A 215 11.31 36.87 23.42
N ALA A 216 10.82 36.96 24.66
CA ALA A 216 11.66 36.96 25.85
C ALA A 216 12.38 35.62 26.09
N ALA A 217 11.86 34.52 25.56
CA ALA A 217 12.48 33.20 25.66
C ALA A 217 13.46 32.90 24.52
N ALA A 218 13.58 33.77 23.52
CA ALA A 218 14.45 33.55 22.37
C ALA A 218 15.91 33.89 22.69
N GLY A 219 16.87 33.07 22.24
CA GLY A 219 18.30 33.40 22.35
C GLY A 219 18.76 34.44 21.32
N SER A 220 18.06 34.56 20.18
CA SER A 220 18.37 35.53 19.14
C SER A 220 17.08 35.98 18.45
N MET A 221 16.99 37.28 18.16
CA MET A 221 15.84 37.88 17.48
C MET A 221 16.26 38.48 16.15
N TYR A 222 15.44 38.27 15.13
CA TYR A 222 15.57 38.90 13.83
C TYR A 222 14.33 39.75 13.59
N GLY A 223 14.51 41.07 13.53
CA GLY A 223 13.47 42.02 13.18
C GLY A 223 13.48 42.31 11.68
N VAL A 224 12.28 42.35 11.09
CA VAL A 224 12.09 42.82 9.71
C VAL A 224 11.61 44.26 9.78
N THR A 225 12.31 45.17 9.10
CA THR A 225 11.90 46.58 8.94
C THR A 225 11.77 46.93 7.47
N MET A 226 10.86 47.83 7.13
CA MET A 226 10.79 48.45 5.80
C MET A 226 11.30 49.88 5.90
N ALA A 227 12.57 50.08 5.53
CA ALA A 227 13.18 51.41 5.50
C ALA A 227 12.75 52.20 4.25
N ASP A 228 12.56 51.49 3.14
CA ASP A 228 12.16 52.02 1.84
C ASP A 228 10.88 51.28 1.39
N ALA A 229 9.98 51.96 0.66
CA ALA A 229 8.71 51.37 0.24
C ALA A 229 8.94 50.11 -0.62
N GLY A 230 8.46 48.96 -0.13
CA GLY A 230 8.56 47.67 -0.82
C GLY A 230 9.89 46.93 -0.65
N VAL A 231 10.82 47.43 0.16
CA VAL A 231 12.11 46.75 0.45
C VAL A 231 12.22 46.42 1.94
N SER A 232 12.12 45.14 2.27
CA SER A 232 12.36 44.62 3.61
C SER A 232 13.87 44.49 3.89
N LYS A 233 14.32 45.03 5.03
CA LYS A 233 15.67 44.86 5.57
C LYS A 233 15.60 44.07 6.88
N MET A 234 16.54 43.14 7.05
CA MET A 234 16.68 42.33 8.25
C MET A 234 17.62 43.02 9.25
N ILE A 235 17.23 43.05 10.52
CA ILE A 235 18.04 43.51 11.64
C ILE A 235 18.12 42.35 12.63
N SER A 236 19.30 42.04 13.15
CA SER A 236 19.50 40.97 14.14
C SER A 236 19.92 41.55 15.49
N VAL A 237 19.34 41.05 16.57
CA VAL A 237 19.73 41.34 17.95
C VAL A 237 19.93 40.01 18.67
N LYS A 238 21.11 39.80 19.26
CA LYS A 238 21.35 38.66 20.17
C LYS A 238 20.94 39.05 21.58
N LEU A 239 20.18 38.18 22.24
CA LEU A 239 19.77 38.34 23.63
C LEU A 239 20.77 37.61 24.55
N ASP A 240 22.07 37.85 24.38
CA ASP A 240 23.08 37.27 25.26
C ASP A 240 23.23 38.13 26.54
N SER A 241 22.70 37.62 27.66
CA SER A 241 23.01 38.01 29.05
C SER A 241 22.86 39.50 29.41
N ALA A 242 21.61 39.97 29.51
CA ALA A 242 21.25 41.21 30.23
C ALA A 242 20.52 40.94 31.56
N ILE A 243 20.72 39.76 32.16
CA ILE A 243 20.26 39.44 33.51
C ILE A 243 21.43 38.75 34.24
N ASN A 244 22.30 39.57 34.80
CA ASN A 244 22.94 39.33 36.10
C ASN A 244 22.53 40.48 37.00
#